data_AF-A0A967X6B4-F1
#
_entry.id   AF-A0A967X6B4-F1
#
_cell.length_a   1.000
_cell.length_b   1.000
_cell.length_c   1.000
_cell.angle_alpha   90.00
_cell.angle_beta   90.00
_cell.angle_gamma   90.00
#
_symmetry.space_group_name_H-M   'P 1'
#
loop_
_entity.id
_entity.type
_entity.pdbx_description
1 polymer ?
#
loop_
_entity_poly.entity_id
_entity_poly.type
_entity_poly.pdbx_seq_one_letter_code
_entity_poly.pdbx_strand_id
1 'polypeptide(L)'
;MVVAMRSAAYEPSDIFTRALTGLGARVHRVDGARDAAELVDGLARKQSDPPAVLWEPHDLLENIGLRRALNARGVRVVDVADAGSKAADHRVGITAAELAIAGSGTLLVGGEPGGWGLAASLPWMHIAFVAEGDIEPDLAAAFGRFREAFDAGHRNWVW
;
A
#
# COMPACT_ATOMS: atom_id res chain seq x y z
N MET A 1 -23.29 -35.88 -5.52
CA MET A 1 -24.33 -34.86 -5.26
C MET A 1 -23.64 -33.71 -4.53
N VAL A 2 -23.49 -32.56 -5.18
CA VAL A 2 -22.87 -31.37 -4.57
C VAL A 2 -23.99 -30.40 -4.24
N VAL A 3 -24.10 -30.02 -2.97
CA VAL A 3 -25.02 -28.99 -2.49
C VAL A 3 -24.16 -27.77 -2.17
N ALA A 4 -24.26 -26.72 -3.00
CA ALA A 4 -23.65 -25.44 -2.72
C ALA A 4 -24.67 -24.55 -2.00
N MET A 5 -24.42 -24.23 -0.73
CA MET A 5 -25.17 -23.19 -0.02
C MET A 5 -24.57 -21.83 -0.33
N ARG A 6 -25.42 -20.81 -0.46
CA ARG A 6 -25.00 -19.42 -0.64
C ARG A 6 -24.17 -19.01 0.57
N SER A 7 -22.85 -18.90 0.39
CA SER A 7 -21.99 -18.22 1.34
C SER A 7 -22.43 -16.76 1.41
N ALA A 8 -22.43 -16.16 2.60
CA ALA A 8 -22.33 -14.70 2.70
C ALA A 8 -21.21 -14.28 1.74
N ALA A 9 -21.47 -13.36 0.82
CA ALA A 9 -20.44 -12.85 -0.07
C ALA A 9 -19.34 -12.32 0.86
N TYR A 10 -18.18 -12.99 0.88
CA TYR A 10 -17.03 -12.43 1.57
C TYR A 10 -16.60 -11.26 0.74
N GLU A 11 -16.56 -10.08 1.36
CA GLU A 11 -16.06 -8.88 0.70
C GLU A 11 -14.63 -9.16 0.22
N PRO A 12 -14.23 -8.65 -0.96
CA PRO A 12 -12.86 -8.82 -1.47
C PRO A 12 -11.79 -8.49 -0.42
N SER A 13 -12.04 -7.49 0.44
CA SER A 13 -11.15 -7.11 1.54
C SER A 13 -10.94 -8.18 2.60
N ASP A 14 -11.95 -9.01 2.89
CA ASP A 14 -11.84 -10.14 3.83
C ASP A 14 -11.00 -11.28 3.23
N ILE A 15 -11.26 -11.60 1.95
CA ILE A 15 -10.53 -12.64 1.23
C ILE A 15 -9.05 -12.22 1.10
N PHE A 16 -8.81 -10.96 0.73
CA PHE A 16 -7.49 -10.38 0.64
C PHE A 16 -6.73 -10.43 1.98
N THR A 17 -7.40 -10.02 3.06
CA THR A 17 -6.84 -10.07 4.42
C THR A 17 -6.40 -11.48 4.78
N ARG A 18 -7.24 -12.48 4.50
CA ARG A 18 -6.92 -13.89 4.76
C ARG A 18 -5.74 -14.37 3.92
N ALA A 19 -5.70 -14.02 2.64
CA ALA A 19 -4.63 -14.42 1.73
C ALA A 19 -3.27 -13.84 2.17
N LEU A 20 -3.20 -12.52 2.41
CA LEU A 20 -1.97 -11.85 2.86
C LEU A 20 -1.50 -12.34 4.24
N THR A 21 -2.43 -12.53 5.18
CA THR A 21 -2.06 -13.06 6.52
C THR A 21 -1.50 -14.47 6.41
N GLY A 22 -2.02 -15.30 5.48
CA GLY A 22 -1.46 -16.62 5.20
C GLY A 22 -0.03 -16.60 4.67
N LEU A 23 0.40 -15.48 4.07
CA LEU A 23 1.78 -15.24 3.62
C LEU A 23 2.68 -14.62 4.70
N GLY A 24 2.16 -14.40 5.92
CA GLY A 24 2.88 -13.82 7.05
C GLY A 24 2.82 -12.29 7.12
N ALA A 25 2.06 -11.63 6.23
CA ALA A 25 1.85 -10.19 6.32
C ALA A 25 0.93 -9.83 7.50
N ARG A 26 1.04 -8.59 7.98
CA ARG A 26 0.12 -8.02 8.97
C ARG A 26 -0.79 -7.03 8.27
N VAL A 27 -2.09 -7.25 8.35
CA VAL A 27 -3.10 -6.40 7.71
C VAL A 27 -3.81 -5.59 8.78
N HIS A 28 -3.89 -4.28 8.55
CA HIS A 28 -4.57 -3.34 9.43
C HIS A 28 -5.59 -2.54 8.60
N ARG A 29 -6.83 -2.43 9.09
CA ARG A 29 -7.81 -1.48 8.56
C ARG A 29 -7.68 -0.16 9.31
N VAL A 30 -7.73 0.95 8.59
CA VAL A 30 -7.59 2.30 9.12
C VAL A 30 -8.65 3.19 8.46
N ASP A 31 -9.31 4.04 9.25
CA ASP A 31 -10.45 4.85 8.77
C ASP A 31 -10.02 6.22 8.23
N GLY A 32 -8.73 6.57 8.37
CA GLY A 32 -8.18 7.81 7.84
C GLY A 32 -6.74 8.07 8.28
N ALA A 33 -6.21 9.24 7.91
CA ALA A 33 -4.79 9.56 8.11
C ALA A 33 -4.35 9.61 9.57
N ARG A 34 -5.23 9.93 10.51
CA ARG A 34 -4.86 9.96 11.94
C ARG A 34 -4.50 8.57 12.44
N ASP A 35 -5.38 7.60 12.19
CA ASP A 35 -5.21 6.21 12.65
C ASP A 35 -4.07 5.53 11.89
N ALA A 36 -3.96 5.79 10.58
CA ALA A 36 -2.83 5.37 9.77
C ALA A 36 -1.50 5.93 10.31
N ALA A 37 -1.43 7.23 10.60
CA ALA A 37 -0.22 7.85 11.13
C ALA A 37 0.14 7.33 12.53
N GLU A 38 -0.85 7.02 13.37
CA GLU A 38 -0.61 6.42 14.68
C GLU A 38 0.02 5.03 14.58
N LEU A 39 -0.52 4.18 13.71
CA LEU A 39 0.02 2.86 13.45
C LEU A 39 1.45 2.94 12.90
N VAL A 40 1.67 3.76 11.87
CA VAL A 40 2.97 3.93 11.22
C VAL A 40 4.01 4.51 12.19
N ASP A 41 3.65 5.53 12.99
CA ASP A 41 4.51 6.10 14.02
C ASP A 41 4.95 5.05 15.04
N GLY A 42 4.00 4.24 15.53
CA GLY A 42 4.28 3.14 16.46
C GLY A 42 5.20 2.07 15.88
N LEU A 43 5.16 1.83 14.56
CA LEU A 43 6.06 0.92 13.86
C LEU A 43 7.44 1.57 13.63
N ALA A 44 7.49 2.81 13.14
CA ALA A 44 8.72 3.53 12.82
C ALA A 44 9.62 3.74 14.04
N ARG A 45 9.05 4.06 15.21
CA ARG A 45 9.79 4.21 16.48
C ARG A 45 10.46 2.92 16.95
N LYS A 46 9.93 1.76 16.57
CA LYS A 46 10.56 0.47 16.88
C LYS A 46 11.76 0.17 15.98
N GLN A 47 11.89 0.90 14.87
CA GLN A 47 12.91 0.66 13.86
C GLN A 47 14.03 1.71 13.87
N SER A 48 13.76 2.94 14.32
CA SER A 48 14.73 4.04 14.30
C SER A 48 14.42 5.12 15.34
N ASP A 49 15.47 5.79 15.81
CA ASP A 49 15.38 7.00 16.65
C ASP A 49 16.36 8.07 16.12
N PRO A 50 15.89 9.22 15.61
CA PRO A 50 14.48 9.64 15.54
C PRO A 50 13.72 8.87 14.43
N PRO A 51 12.40 8.62 14.61
CA PRO A 51 11.61 7.82 13.69
C PRO A 51 11.59 8.43 12.28
N ALA A 52 11.85 7.60 11.28
CA ALA A 52 11.91 8.02 9.89
C ALA A 52 11.35 6.97 8.93
N VAL A 53 10.74 7.44 7.84
CA VAL A 53 10.17 6.59 6.79
C VAL A 53 10.67 7.06 5.42
N LEU A 54 11.03 6.11 4.58
CA LEU A 54 11.28 6.34 3.16
C LEU A 54 9.93 6.33 2.45
N TRP A 55 9.64 7.34 1.65
CA TRP A 55 8.31 7.61 1.14
C TRP A 55 8.29 7.60 -0.38
N GLU A 56 7.37 6.81 -0.93
CA GLU A 56 7.01 6.87 -2.34
C GLU A 56 5.76 7.74 -2.54
N PRO A 57 5.84 8.81 -3.35
CA PRO A 57 4.70 9.65 -3.66
C PRO A 57 3.58 8.85 -4.33
N HIS A 58 2.34 9.11 -3.90
CA HIS A 58 1.15 8.51 -4.49
C HIS A 58 -0.09 9.29 -4.07
N ASP A 59 -1.02 9.53 -5.00
CA ASP A 59 -2.24 10.31 -4.79
C ASP A 59 -3.06 9.83 -3.59
N LEU A 60 -3.25 8.52 -3.42
CA LEU A 60 -3.90 7.95 -2.22
C LEU A 60 -3.34 8.51 -0.91
N LEU A 61 -2.00 8.52 -0.75
CA LEU A 61 -1.35 8.93 0.49
C LEU A 61 -1.45 10.44 0.73
N GLU A 62 -1.39 11.23 -0.35
CA GLU A 62 -1.53 12.68 -0.31
C GLU A 62 -3.00 13.09 -0.06
N ASN A 63 -3.97 12.44 -0.72
CA ASN A 63 -5.40 12.69 -0.58
C ASN A 63 -5.91 12.43 0.83
N ILE A 64 -5.42 11.39 1.51
CA ILE A 64 -5.76 11.17 2.92
C ILE A 64 -5.00 12.12 3.86
N GLY A 65 -3.94 12.78 3.40
CA GLY A 65 -3.12 13.69 4.19
C GLY A 65 -2.15 13.00 5.15
N LEU A 66 -1.70 11.78 4.82
CA LEU A 66 -0.89 10.95 5.71
C LEU A 66 0.46 11.59 6.03
N ARG A 67 1.14 12.18 5.05
CA ARG A 67 2.42 12.90 5.27
C ARG A 67 2.29 13.96 6.36
N ARG A 68 1.25 14.80 6.27
CA ARG A 68 0.99 15.86 7.26
C ARG A 68 0.76 15.25 8.65
N ALA A 69 -0.02 14.18 8.73
CA ALA A 69 -0.29 13.50 10.00
C ALA A 69 0.97 12.88 10.62
N LEU A 70 1.86 12.28 9.82
CA LEU A 70 3.15 11.73 10.28
C LEU A 70 4.10 12.82 10.78
N ASN A 71 4.25 13.91 10.01
CA ASN A 71 5.09 15.04 10.39
C ASN A 71 4.61 15.69 11.69
N ALA A 72 3.29 15.81 11.90
CA ALA A 72 2.71 16.33 13.15
C ALA A 72 3.05 15.46 14.38
N ARG A 73 3.41 14.19 14.17
CA ARG A 73 3.85 13.23 15.21
C ARG A 73 5.37 13.18 15.37
N GLY A 74 6.11 13.99 14.61
CA GLY A 74 7.57 14.02 14.62
C GLY A 74 8.23 12.86 13.86
N VAL A 75 7.48 12.14 13.02
CA VAL A 75 8.06 11.15 12.11
C VAL A 75 8.65 11.90 10.91
N ARG A 76 9.92 11.65 10.60
CA ARG A 76 10.59 12.24 9.45
C ARG A 76 10.20 11.48 8.19
N VAL A 77 9.41 12.11 7.32
CA VAL A 77 9.06 11.58 6.00
C VAL A 77 10.11 12.06 5.00
N VAL A 78 10.79 11.13 4.32
CA VAL A 78 11.83 11.43 3.32
C VAL A 78 11.43 10.82 1.99
N ASP A 79 11.28 11.64 0.96
CA ASP A 79 10.95 11.18 -0.38
C ASP A 79 12.08 10.37 -0.99
N VAL A 80 11.74 9.30 -1.72
CA VAL A 80 12.71 8.45 -2.42
C VAL A 80 13.59 9.25 -3.38
N ALA A 81 13.04 10.28 -4.02
CA ALA A 81 13.77 11.16 -4.92
C ALA A 81 14.86 11.98 -4.21
N ASP A 82 14.66 12.29 -2.92
CA ASP A 82 15.58 13.12 -2.12
C ASP A 82 16.58 12.28 -1.32
N ALA A 83 16.27 11.00 -1.09
CA ALA A 83 17.08 10.12 -0.25
C ALA A 83 18.44 9.76 -0.89
N GLY A 84 18.52 9.69 -2.22
CA GLY A 84 19.75 9.33 -2.95
C GLY A 84 20.36 8.03 -2.43
N SER A 85 21.68 8.02 -2.19
CA SER A 85 22.39 6.84 -1.65
C SER A 85 21.97 6.45 -0.23
N LYS A 86 21.31 7.36 0.52
CA LYS A 86 20.85 7.11 1.89
C LYS A 86 19.51 6.39 1.94
N ALA A 87 18.84 6.16 0.81
CA ALA A 87 17.58 5.42 0.77
C ALA A 87 17.70 4.04 1.43
N ALA A 88 18.86 3.37 1.27
CA ALA A 88 19.14 2.07 1.89
C ALA A 88 19.31 2.11 3.42
N ASP A 89 19.53 3.30 4.01
CA ASP A 89 19.67 3.45 5.47
C ASP A 89 18.31 3.49 6.18
N HIS A 90 17.21 3.72 5.44
CA HIS A 90 15.87 3.73 6.00
C HIS A 90 15.39 2.32 6.33
N ARG A 91 14.85 2.15 7.54
CA ARG A 91 14.35 0.85 8.04
C ARG A 91 12.87 0.60 7.71
N VAL A 92 12.11 1.66 7.46
CA VAL A 92 10.69 1.60 7.10
C VAL A 92 10.48 2.33 5.79
N GLY A 93 9.78 1.69 4.86
CA GLY A 93 9.33 2.27 3.62
C GLY A 93 7.81 2.25 3.48
N ILE A 94 7.27 3.30 2.88
CA ILE A 94 5.85 3.48 2.67
C ILE A 94 5.59 3.62 1.17
N THR A 95 4.67 2.80 0.68
CA THR A 95 4.08 2.94 -0.65
C THR A 95 2.57 2.89 -0.57
N ALA A 96 1.90 3.21 -1.68
CA ALA A 96 0.56 2.75 -1.93
C ALA A 96 0.55 1.74 -3.08
N ALA A 97 -0.52 0.98 -3.18
CA ALA A 97 -0.81 0.08 -4.28
C ALA A 97 -1.95 0.65 -5.11
N GLU A 98 -1.80 0.53 -6.43
CA GLU A 98 -2.81 0.90 -7.42
C GLU A 98 -4.01 -0.03 -7.35
N LEU A 99 -3.74 -1.32 -7.11
CA LEU A 99 -4.72 -2.37 -6.97
C LEU A 99 -4.24 -3.49 -6.06
N ALA A 100 -5.19 -4.25 -5.54
CA ALA A 100 -4.95 -5.53 -4.88
C ALA A 100 -5.82 -6.63 -5.51
N ILE A 101 -5.34 -7.87 -5.45
CA ILE A 101 -6.09 -9.04 -5.91
C ILE A 101 -6.38 -9.94 -4.71
N ALA A 102 -7.64 -10.00 -4.31
CA ALA A 102 -8.10 -10.70 -3.12
C ALA A 102 -7.73 -12.18 -3.12
N GLY A 103 -8.06 -12.89 -4.20
CA GLY A 103 -7.86 -14.35 -4.28
C GLY A 103 -6.40 -14.81 -4.15
N SER A 104 -5.42 -13.93 -4.41
CA SER A 104 -3.99 -14.26 -4.34
C SER A 104 -3.23 -13.51 -3.25
N GLY A 105 -3.82 -12.47 -2.64
CA GLY A 105 -3.10 -11.58 -1.73
C GLY A 105 -2.06 -10.70 -2.45
N THR A 106 -2.19 -10.49 -3.76
CA THR A 106 -1.24 -9.70 -4.55
C THR A 106 -1.52 -8.20 -4.38
N LEU A 107 -0.46 -7.41 -4.27
CA LEU A 107 -0.49 -5.95 -4.37
C LEU A 107 0.20 -5.54 -5.66
N LEU A 108 -0.43 -4.65 -6.42
CA LEU A 108 0.20 -3.98 -7.54
C LEU A 108 0.71 -2.63 -7.06
N VAL A 109 1.99 -2.61 -6.69
CA VAL A 109 2.68 -1.39 -6.25
C VAL A 109 3.25 -0.72 -7.50
N GLY A 110 2.60 0.35 -7.92
CA GLY A 110 3.10 1.30 -8.90
C GLY A 110 3.59 2.56 -8.19
N GLY A 111 4.49 3.29 -8.82
CA GLY A 111 4.88 4.63 -8.40
C GLY A 111 4.70 5.61 -9.54
N GLU A 112 4.44 6.87 -9.20
CA GLU A 112 4.65 7.97 -10.15
C GLU A 112 6.12 7.98 -10.62
N PRO A 113 6.44 8.58 -11.79
CA PRO A 113 7.83 8.74 -12.21
C PRO A 113 8.71 9.32 -11.09
N GLY A 114 9.65 8.51 -10.58
CA GLY A 114 10.44 8.81 -9.36
C GLY A 114 10.25 7.81 -8.23
N GLY A 115 9.16 7.04 -8.24
CA GLY A 115 8.86 5.90 -7.36
C GLY A 115 9.17 4.57 -8.03
N TRP A 116 10.44 4.15 -7.98
CA TRP A 116 10.94 2.93 -8.62
C TRP A 116 10.84 1.68 -7.72
N GLY A 117 9.87 1.65 -6.81
CA GLY A 117 9.71 0.61 -5.80
C GLY A 117 10.80 0.64 -4.73
N LEU A 118 11.54 1.74 -4.57
CA LEU A 118 12.64 1.83 -3.60
C LEU A 118 12.13 1.76 -2.16
N ALA A 119 10.99 2.37 -1.86
CA ALA A 119 10.39 2.28 -0.52
C ALA A 119 9.77 0.91 -0.26
N ALA A 120 9.43 0.15 -1.30
CA ALA A 120 9.06 -1.26 -1.17
C ALA A 120 10.26 -2.19 -0.96
N SER A 121 11.39 -1.93 -1.64
CA SER A 121 12.47 -2.92 -1.80
C SER A 121 13.65 -2.74 -0.85
N LEU A 122 14.03 -1.49 -0.53
CA LEU A 122 15.24 -1.23 0.28
C LEU A 122 15.00 -1.38 1.79
N PRO A 123 13.91 -0.85 2.36
CA PRO A 123 13.71 -0.91 3.79
C PRO A 123 13.40 -2.32 4.28
N TRP A 124 13.86 -2.63 5.50
CA TRP A 124 13.58 -3.92 6.14
C TRP A 124 12.08 -4.15 6.40
N MET A 125 11.32 -3.08 6.60
CA MET A 125 9.88 -3.10 6.78
C MET A 125 9.21 -2.27 5.69
N HIS A 126 8.34 -2.92 4.92
CA HIS A 126 7.49 -2.27 3.92
C HIS A 126 6.05 -2.16 4.46
N ILE A 127 5.49 -0.95 4.39
CA ILE A 127 4.09 -0.66 4.69
C ILE A 127 3.43 -0.20 3.39
N ALA A 128 2.56 -1.05 2.84
CA ALA A 128 1.77 -0.72 1.65
C ALA A 128 0.34 -0.32 2.06
N PHE A 129 -0.14 0.79 1.52
CA PHE A 129 -1.54 1.22 1.63
C PHE A 129 -2.30 0.83 0.36
N VAL A 130 -3.55 0.40 0.52
CA VAL A 130 -4.47 0.17 -0.60
C VAL A 130 -5.85 0.64 -0.18
N ALA A 131 -6.58 1.32 -1.07
CA ALA A 131 -7.96 1.66 -0.77
C ALA A 131 -8.83 0.39 -0.85
N GLU A 132 -9.85 0.28 0.00
CA GLU A 132 -10.71 -0.90 0.00
C GLU A 132 -11.43 -1.11 -1.35
N GLY A 133 -11.80 -0.03 -2.02
CA GLY A 133 -12.39 -0.06 -3.37
C GLY A 133 -11.42 -0.43 -4.50
N ASP A 134 -10.13 -0.57 -4.20
CA ASP A 134 -9.08 -0.99 -5.15
C ASP A 134 -8.70 -2.46 -4.96
N ILE A 135 -9.44 -3.19 -4.10
CA ILE A 135 -9.28 -4.63 -3.89
C ILE A 135 -10.23 -5.37 -4.83
N GLU A 136 -9.68 -5.91 -5.90
CA GLU A 136 -10.41 -6.70 -6.88
C GLU A 136 -10.56 -8.15 -6.41
N PRO A 137 -11.68 -8.83 -6.71
CA PRO A 137 -11.89 -10.20 -6.27
C PRO A 137 -10.87 -11.18 -6.90
N ASP A 138 -10.52 -10.96 -8.17
CA ASP A 138 -9.63 -11.82 -8.93
C ASP A 138 -8.87 -11.05 -10.03
N LEU A 139 -7.99 -11.78 -10.73
CA LEU A 139 -7.15 -11.23 -11.80
C LEU A 139 -7.98 -10.80 -13.03
N ALA A 140 -9.11 -11.45 -13.31
CA ALA A 140 -9.96 -11.10 -14.45
C ALA A 140 -10.66 -9.76 -14.22
N ALA A 141 -11.14 -9.51 -12.99
CA ALA A 141 -11.67 -8.21 -12.59
C ALA A 141 -10.60 -7.11 -12.68
N ALA A 142 -9.38 -7.37 -12.18
CA ALA A 142 -8.27 -6.43 -12.29
C ALA A 142 -7.93 -6.08 -13.75
N PHE A 143 -7.85 -7.07 -14.65
CA PHE A 143 -7.66 -6.81 -16.09
C PHE A 143 -8.82 -6.03 -16.73
N GLY A 144 -10.05 -6.24 -16.25
CA GLY A 144 -11.21 -5.43 -16.66
C GLY A 144 -10.98 -3.94 -16.39
N ARG A 145 -10.55 -3.61 -15.17
CA ARG A 145 -10.23 -2.24 -14.76
C ARG A 145 -9.06 -1.64 -15.55
N PHE A 146 -8.01 -2.42 -15.81
CA PHE A 146 -6.90 -1.99 -16.66
C PHE A 146 -7.32 -1.66 -18.08
N ARG A 147 -8.23 -2.46 -18.66
CA ARG A 147 -8.78 -2.19 -19.98
C ARG A 147 -9.54 -0.87 -20.00
N GLU A 148 -10.40 -0.62 -19.01
CA GLU A 148 -11.14 0.64 -18.90
C GLU A 148 -10.20 1.85 -18.78
N ALA A 149 -9.17 1.76 -17.95
CA ALA A 149 -8.16 2.82 -17.81
C ALA A 149 -7.40 3.04 -19.13
N PHE A 150 -7.01 1.96 -19.81
CA PHE A 150 -6.31 2.02 -21.10
C PHE A 150 -7.18 2.65 -22.20
N ASP A 151 -8.45 2.26 -22.28
CA ASP A 151 -9.42 2.78 -23.25
C ASP A 151 -9.72 4.27 -23.01
N ALA A 152 -9.69 4.70 -21.75
CA ALA A 152 -9.78 6.11 -21.36
C ALA A 152 -8.47 6.91 -21.61
N GLY A 153 -7.40 6.25 -22.07
CA GLY A 153 -6.12 6.90 -22.40
C GLY A 153 -5.19 7.11 -21.20
N HIS A 154 -5.52 6.57 -20.02
CA HIS A 154 -4.60 6.53 -18.89
C HIS A 154 -3.56 5.44 -19.14
N ARG A 155 -2.28 5.80 -19.29
CA ARG A 155 -1.20 4.87 -19.66
C ARG A 155 0.01 4.87 -18.73
N ASN A 156 -0.07 5.59 -17.61
CA ASN A 156 1.09 5.86 -16.74
C ASN A 156 1.05 5.11 -15.40
N TRP A 157 0.29 4.01 -15.29
CA TRP A 157 -0.03 3.34 -14.01
C TRP A 157 0.81 2.08 -13.73
N VAL A 158 1.67 1.66 -14.67
CA VAL A 158 2.71 0.63 -14.45
C VAL A 158 3.91 1.00 -15.33
N TRP A 159 5.04 1.32 -14.71
CA TRP A 159 6.32 1.52 -15.38
C TRP A 159 7.33 0.49 -14.88
#